data_AF-A0A7L0EJB1-F1
#
_entry.id   AF-A0A7L0EJB1-F1
#
_cell.length_a   1.000
_cell.length_b   1.000
_cell.length_c   1.000
_cell.angle_alpha   90.00
_cell.angle_beta   90.00
_cell.angle_gamma   90.00
#
_symmetry.space_group_name_H-M   'P 1'
#
loop_
_entity.id
_entity.type
_entity.pdbx_description
1 polymer ?
#
loop_
_entity_poly.entity_id
_entity_poly.type
_entity_poly.pdbx_seq_one_letter_code
_entity_poly.pdbx_strand_id
1 'polypeptide(L)'
;RPVSPPQVVDHYENPRNVGSLDRNAKNVGTGLVGAPACGDVMKLQVEVDENGRIVDARFKTFGCGSAIASSSLATEWVKGKTVDEALKIKNTDIAKELCLPPVKLHCSMLAEDAIKAALADYKLKQDPNKEGSEKA
;
A
#
# COMPACT_ATOMS: atom_id res chain seq x y z
N ARG A 1 16.06 -17.89 -19.05
CA ARG A 1 16.09 -17.14 -17.76
C ARG A 1 14.77 -16.40 -17.68
N PRO A 2 13.92 -16.56 -16.64
CA PRO A 2 12.65 -15.85 -16.60
C PRO A 2 12.95 -14.36 -16.46
N VAL A 3 12.71 -13.61 -17.53
CA VAL A 3 12.86 -12.16 -17.56
C VAL A 3 11.72 -11.61 -16.72
N SER A 4 12.03 -10.84 -15.68
CA SER A 4 10.97 -10.19 -14.89
C SER A 4 10.23 -9.20 -15.80
N PRO A 5 8.90 -9.04 -15.66
CA PRO A 5 8.13 -8.14 -16.50
C PRO A 5 8.72 -6.71 -16.47
N PRO A 6 8.69 -5.97 -17.58
CA PRO A 6 9.31 -4.65 -17.68
C PRO A 6 8.76 -3.68 -16.63
N GLN A 7 7.47 -3.77 -16.29
CA GLN A 7 6.85 -2.97 -15.23
C GLN A 7 7.44 -3.27 -13.84
N VAL A 8 7.68 -4.54 -13.52
CA VAL A 8 8.27 -4.93 -12.23
C VAL A 8 9.69 -4.38 -12.10
N VAL A 9 10.47 -4.47 -13.18
CA VAL A 9 11.84 -3.93 -13.21
C VAL A 9 11.83 -2.41 -13.07
N ASP A 10 10.96 -1.74 -13.80
CA ASP A 10 10.83 -0.27 -13.74
C ASP A 10 10.46 0.23 -12.34
N HIS A 11 9.43 -0.35 -11.70
CA HIS A 11 9.08 0.03 -10.33
C HIS A 11 10.09 -0.42 -9.28
N TYR A 12 10.93 -1.41 -9.59
CA TYR A 12 12.02 -1.85 -8.71
C TYR A 12 13.24 -0.92 -8.80
N GLU A 13 13.63 -0.53 -10.01
CA GLU A 13 14.79 0.35 -10.24
C GLU A 13 14.47 1.81 -9.94
N ASN A 14 13.24 2.25 -10.24
CA ASN A 14 12.77 3.63 -10.03
C ASN A 14 11.48 3.64 -9.19
N PRO A 15 11.48 3.18 -7.94
CA PRO A 15 10.26 3.14 -7.14
C PRO A 15 9.68 4.55 -6.94
N ARG A 16 8.39 4.71 -7.24
CA ARG A 16 7.69 6.00 -7.12
C ARG A 16 7.23 6.18 -5.68
N ASN A 17 7.03 7.39 -5.20
CA ASN A 17 6.38 7.62 -3.90
C ASN A 17 7.08 6.97 -2.68
N VAL A 18 8.38 6.65 -2.76
CA VAL A 18 9.14 6.18 -1.60
C VAL A 18 9.21 7.30 -0.56
N GLY A 19 8.96 6.96 0.70
CA GLY A 19 9.05 7.92 1.79
C GLY A 19 8.16 7.60 2.97
N SER A 20 7.87 8.61 3.77
CA SER A 20 6.95 8.50 4.89
C SER A 20 6.26 9.84 5.11
N LEU A 21 5.01 9.77 5.56
CA LEU A 21 4.19 10.90 5.95
C LEU A 21 4.16 11.02 7.48
N ASP A 22 3.70 12.17 7.99
CA ASP A 22 3.51 12.36 9.42
C ASP A 22 2.38 11.47 9.94
N ARG A 23 2.73 10.51 10.79
CA ARG A 23 1.76 9.56 11.34
C ARG A 23 0.78 10.19 12.33
N ASN A 24 1.15 11.33 12.92
CA ASN A 24 0.37 12.02 13.94
C ASN A 24 -0.69 12.95 13.32
N ALA A 25 -0.58 13.22 12.02
CA ALA A 25 -1.56 14.02 11.32
C ALA A 25 -2.90 13.25 11.23
N LYS A 26 -4.00 13.91 11.58
CA LYS A 26 -5.35 13.30 11.59
C LYS A 26 -5.79 12.84 10.20
N ASN A 27 -5.29 13.52 9.18
CA ASN A 27 -5.58 13.26 7.78
C ASN A 27 -4.68 12.18 7.15
N VAL A 28 -3.76 11.58 7.93
CA VAL A 28 -2.85 10.54 7.45
C VAL A 28 -3.20 9.19 8.04
N GLY A 29 -3.51 8.23 7.17
CA GLY A 29 -3.68 6.82 7.51
C GLY A 29 -2.38 6.05 7.33
N THR A 30 -2.03 5.16 8.26
CA THR A 30 -0.84 4.32 8.21
C THR A 30 -1.19 2.84 8.31
N GLY A 31 -0.89 2.08 7.26
CA GLY A 31 -0.98 0.64 7.23
C GLY A 31 0.41 0.01 7.32
N LEU A 32 0.60 -0.89 8.26
CA LEU A 32 1.79 -1.74 8.35
C LEU A 32 1.34 -3.20 8.29
N VAL A 33 1.75 -3.90 7.24
CA VAL A 33 1.37 -5.29 6.98
C VAL A 33 2.58 -6.13 6.64
N GLY A 34 2.42 -7.45 6.75
CA GLY A 34 3.48 -8.42 6.55
C GLY A 34 4.18 -8.80 7.86
N ALA A 35 5.09 -9.77 7.76
CA ALA A 35 5.77 -10.35 8.90
C ALA A 35 7.26 -10.48 8.61
N PRO A 36 8.15 -10.08 9.53
CA PRO A 36 9.59 -10.27 9.36
C PRO A 36 9.98 -11.73 9.09
N ALA A 37 9.21 -12.68 9.65
CA ALA A 37 9.42 -14.11 9.45
C ALA A 37 9.24 -14.56 7.99
N CYS A 38 8.40 -13.87 7.22
CA CYS A 38 8.16 -14.16 5.80
C CYS A 38 9.10 -13.37 4.87
N GLY A 39 9.92 -12.47 5.42
CA GLY A 39 10.85 -11.63 4.65
C GLY A 39 10.19 -10.47 3.90
N ASP A 40 8.87 -10.33 3.96
CA ASP A 40 8.10 -9.27 3.30
C ASP A 40 7.33 -8.44 4.35
N VAL A 41 7.66 -7.15 4.45
CA VAL A 41 7.02 -6.17 5.34
C VAL A 41 6.78 -4.88 4.56
N MET A 42 5.54 -4.42 4.53
CA MET A 42 5.14 -3.23 3.80
C MET A 42 4.48 -2.22 4.73
N LYS A 43 4.99 -0.98 4.71
CA LYS A 43 4.38 0.18 5.32
C LYS A 43 3.86 1.10 4.22
N LEU A 44 2.57 1.38 4.21
CA LEU A 44 1.92 2.31 3.30
C LEU A 44 1.23 3.40 4.12
N GLN A 45 1.43 4.65 3.71
CA GLN A 45 0.81 5.81 4.32
C GLN A 45 0.05 6.58 3.24
N VAL A 46 -1.17 6.99 3.55
CA VAL A 46 -2.02 7.79 2.67
C VAL A 46 -2.40 9.08 3.38
N GLU A 47 -2.33 10.18 2.67
CA GLU A 47 -2.84 11.48 3.11
C GLU A 47 -4.14 11.77 2.37
N VAL A 48 -5.18 12.09 3.14
CA VAL A 48 -6.53 12.36 2.62
C VAL A 48 -6.85 13.84 2.82
N ASP A 49 -7.52 14.46 1.86
CA ASP A 49 -8.05 15.82 2.01
C ASP A 49 -9.40 15.85 2.73
N GLU A 50 -9.91 17.05 2.97
CA GLU A 50 -11.22 17.28 3.59
C GLU A 50 -12.40 16.73 2.74
N ASN A 51 -12.18 16.50 1.43
CA ASN A 51 -13.18 15.93 0.52
C ASN A 51 -13.14 14.39 0.49
N GLY A 52 -12.27 13.74 1.28
CA GLY A 52 -12.12 12.29 1.28
C GLY A 52 -11.33 11.73 0.09
N ARG A 53 -10.51 12.55 -0.58
CA ARG A 53 -9.60 12.16 -1.67
C ARG A 53 -8.18 12.02 -1.18
N ILE A 54 -7.49 11.00 -1.67
CA ILE A 54 -6.09 10.75 -1.35
C ILE A 54 -5.20 11.71 -2.15
N VAL A 55 -4.59 12.68 -1.48
CA VAL A 55 -3.74 13.71 -2.10
C VAL A 55 -2.29 13.30 -2.22
N ASP A 56 -1.79 12.51 -1.26
CA ASP A 56 -0.48 11.88 -1.36
C ASP A 56 -0.51 10.46 -0.79
N ALA A 57 0.40 9.64 -1.28
CA ALA A 57 0.63 8.31 -0.78
C ALA A 57 2.13 8.05 -0.77
N ARG A 58 2.62 7.45 0.30
CA ARG A 58 4.04 7.10 0.49
C ARG A 58 4.16 5.68 0.99
N PHE A 59 5.19 4.97 0.53
CA PHE A 59 5.47 3.64 1.06
C PHE A 59 6.94 3.45 1.46
N LYS A 60 7.13 2.48 2.34
CA LYS A 60 8.39 1.81 2.62
C LYS A 60 8.11 0.32 2.69
N THR A 61 8.86 -0.47 1.94
CA THR A 61 8.70 -1.91 1.93
C THR A 61 10.07 -2.58 2.02
N PHE A 62 10.10 -3.71 2.70
CA PHE A 62 11.23 -4.60 2.77
C PHE A 62 10.76 -5.94 2.25
N GLY A 63 11.36 -6.43 1.18
CA GLY A 63 10.91 -7.65 0.53
C GLY A 63 11.55 -7.84 -0.82
N CYS A 64 11.07 -8.84 -1.55
CA CYS A 64 11.55 -9.10 -2.91
C CYS A 64 11.19 -7.95 -3.87
N GLY A 65 11.89 -7.86 -5.02
CA GLY A 65 11.64 -6.79 -5.99
C GLY A 65 10.19 -6.72 -6.50
N SER A 66 9.47 -7.86 -6.47
CA SER A 66 8.04 -7.91 -6.80
C SER A 66 7.16 -7.27 -5.71
N ALA A 67 7.55 -7.35 -4.44
CA ALA A 67 6.89 -6.63 -3.36
C ALA A 67 7.11 -5.11 -3.51
N ILE A 68 8.33 -4.69 -3.82
CA ILE A 68 8.66 -3.27 -4.10
C ILE A 68 7.83 -2.73 -5.26
N ALA A 69 7.78 -3.47 -6.38
CA ALA A 69 6.99 -3.09 -7.53
C ALA A 69 5.48 -3.01 -7.21
N SER A 70 4.96 -3.99 -6.48
CA SER A 70 3.55 -4.01 -6.06
C SER A 70 3.21 -2.82 -5.15
N SER A 71 4.10 -2.48 -4.21
CA SER A 71 3.94 -1.31 -3.34
C SER A 71 3.97 0.00 -4.11
N SER A 72 4.91 0.16 -5.05
CA SER A 72 5.02 1.36 -5.88
C SER A 72 3.76 1.57 -6.72
N LEU A 73 3.33 0.54 -7.43
CA LEU A 73 2.14 0.61 -8.28
C LEU A 73 0.89 0.92 -7.44
N ALA A 74 0.75 0.26 -6.28
CA ALA A 74 -0.33 0.51 -5.35
C ALA A 74 -0.39 1.99 -4.92
N THR A 75 0.74 2.61 -4.58
CA THR A 75 0.76 4.03 -4.17
C THR A 75 0.38 4.99 -5.29
N GLU A 76 0.73 4.68 -6.54
CA GLU A 76 0.31 5.49 -7.69
C GLU A 76 -1.19 5.34 -7.96
N TRP A 77 -1.73 4.13 -7.82
CA TRP A 77 -3.14 3.87 -8.05
C TRP A 77 -4.06 4.47 -7.01
N VAL A 78 -3.65 4.54 -5.74
CA VAL A 78 -4.47 5.17 -4.69
C VAL A 78 -4.45 6.69 -4.78
N LYS A 79 -3.38 7.29 -5.31
CA LYS A 79 -3.25 8.74 -5.40
C LYS A 79 -4.30 9.32 -6.35
N GLY A 80 -5.02 10.36 -5.90
CA GLY A 80 -6.10 11.01 -6.64
C GLY A 80 -7.47 10.31 -6.53
N LYS A 81 -7.52 9.09 -5.97
CA LYS A 81 -8.78 8.36 -5.72
C LYS A 81 -9.40 8.74 -4.39
N THR A 82 -10.71 8.56 -4.29
CA THR A 82 -11.40 8.63 -2.98
C THR A 82 -11.08 7.40 -2.13
N VAL A 83 -11.28 7.52 -0.81
CA VAL A 83 -11.11 6.39 0.13
C VAL A 83 -11.91 5.15 -0.31
N ASP A 84 -13.14 5.32 -0.79
CA ASP A 84 -14.00 4.21 -1.23
C ASP A 84 -13.57 3.61 -2.57
N GLU A 85 -13.00 4.41 -3.47
CA GLU A 85 -12.42 3.90 -4.71
C GLU A 85 -11.11 3.13 -4.46
N ALA A 86 -10.29 3.62 -3.54
CA ALA A 86 -9.06 2.95 -3.14
C ALA A 86 -9.36 1.58 -2.48
N LEU A 87 -10.46 1.46 -1.72
CA LEU A 87 -10.92 0.18 -1.17
C LEU A 87 -11.38 -0.84 -2.22
N LYS A 88 -11.72 -0.39 -3.44
CA LYS A 88 -12.12 -1.29 -4.54
C LYS A 88 -10.93 -1.89 -5.27
N ILE A 89 -9.70 -1.42 -5.02
CA ILE A 89 -8.49 -1.98 -5.62
C ILE A 89 -8.29 -3.39 -5.09
N LYS A 90 -8.16 -4.36 -6.00
CA LYS A 90 -7.95 -5.77 -5.65
C LYS A 90 -6.54 -6.22 -6.02
N ASN A 91 -6.03 -7.19 -5.27
CA ASN A 91 -4.76 -7.86 -5.57
C ASN A 91 -4.73 -8.41 -7.01
N THR A 92 -5.86 -8.87 -7.54
CA THR A 92 -5.95 -9.43 -8.89
C THR A 92 -5.62 -8.41 -9.97
N ASP A 93 -5.93 -7.14 -9.74
CA ASP A 93 -5.68 -6.07 -10.71
C ASP A 93 -4.19 -5.69 -10.69
N ILE A 94 -3.60 -5.59 -9.49
CA ILE A 94 -2.16 -5.37 -9.30
C ILE A 94 -1.35 -6.52 -9.90
N ALA A 95 -1.76 -7.77 -9.67
CA ALA A 95 -1.10 -8.96 -10.19
C ALA A 95 -1.13 -9.02 -11.72
N LYS A 96 -2.26 -8.63 -12.33
CA LYS A 96 -2.40 -8.57 -13.78
C LYS A 96 -1.53 -7.47 -14.38
N GLU A 97 -1.55 -6.28 -13.80
CA GLU A 97 -0.75 -5.15 -14.28
C GLU A 97 0.75 -5.48 -14.26
N LEU A 98 1.23 -6.03 -13.15
CA LEU A 98 2.62 -6.44 -12.98
C LEU A 98 2.95 -7.78 -13.64
N CYS A 99 1.99 -8.43 -14.31
CA CYS A 99 2.14 -9.75 -14.93
C CYS A 99 2.82 -10.77 -14.00
N LEU A 100 2.41 -10.80 -12.73
CA LEU A 100 3.05 -11.63 -11.71
C LEU A 100 2.79 -13.12 -11.98
N PRO A 101 3.83 -13.99 -11.89
CA PRO A 101 3.63 -15.42 -11.94
C PRO A 101 2.83 -15.91 -10.71
N PRO A 102 2.13 -17.05 -10.78
CA PRO A 102 1.29 -17.56 -9.70
C PRO A 102 2.00 -17.67 -8.34
N VAL A 103 3.30 -17.94 -8.36
CA VAL A 103 4.14 -18.10 -7.16
C VAL A 103 4.35 -16.79 -6.40
N LYS A 104 4.11 -15.62 -7.02
CA LYS A 104 4.32 -14.29 -6.44
C LYS A 104 3.03 -13.51 -6.17
N LEU A 105 1.88 -14.18 -6.24
CA LEU A 105 0.57 -13.54 -5.98
C LEU A 105 0.43 -13.04 -4.54
N HIS A 106 1.23 -13.55 -3.59
CA HIS A 106 1.24 -13.04 -2.21
C HIS A 106 1.71 -11.58 -2.14
N CYS A 107 2.58 -11.13 -3.06
CA CYS A 107 3.04 -9.74 -3.13
C CYS A 107 1.90 -8.76 -3.44
N SER A 108 0.99 -9.16 -4.33
CA SER A 108 -0.20 -8.38 -4.64
C SER A 108 -1.24 -8.37 -3.51
N MET A 109 -1.35 -9.47 -2.76
CA MET A 109 -2.21 -9.52 -1.56
C MET A 109 -1.69 -8.57 -0.48
N LEU A 110 -0.37 -8.59 -0.24
CA LEU A 110 0.27 -7.67 0.71
C LEU A 110 0.01 -6.20 0.36
N ALA A 111 0.05 -5.85 -0.93
CA ALA A 111 -0.24 -4.48 -1.37
C ALA A 111 -1.70 -4.08 -1.13
N GLU A 112 -2.66 -4.97 -1.41
CA GLU A 112 -4.08 -4.74 -1.12
C GLU A 112 -4.31 -4.58 0.40
N ASP A 113 -3.73 -5.47 1.20
CA ASP A 113 -3.86 -5.42 2.66
C ASP A 113 -3.26 -4.14 3.23
N ALA A 114 -2.14 -3.67 2.68
CA ALA A 114 -1.52 -2.41 3.07
C ALA A 114 -2.44 -1.21 2.80
N ILE A 115 -3.10 -1.17 1.64
CA ILE A 115 -4.08 -0.13 1.30
C ILE A 115 -5.23 -0.16 2.30
N LYS A 116 -5.84 -1.34 2.52
CA LYS A 116 -6.96 -1.49 3.45
C LYS A 116 -6.59 -1.08 4.88
N ALA A 117 -5.42 -1.51 5.35
CA ALA A 117 -4.93 -1.15 6.69
C ALA A 117 -4.71 0.36 6.82
N ALA A 118 -4.14 1.02 5.81
CA ALA A 118 -3.92 2.47 5.83
C ALA A 118 -5.25 3.24 5.84
N LEU A 119 -6.23 2.82 5.05
CA LEU A 119 -7.55 3.44 5.00
C LEU A 119 -8.36 3.16 6.28
N ALA A 120 -8.18 1.99 6.90
CA ALA A 120 -8.78 1.67 8.19
C ALA A 120 -8.21 2.57 9.31
N ASP A 121 -6.89 2.74 9.38
CA ASP A 121 -6.24 3.67 10.33
C ASP A 121 -6.74 5.11 10.14
N TYR A 122 -6.86 5.57 8.89
CA TYR A 122 -7.46 6.88 8.60
C TYR A 122 -8.89 6.98 9.13
N LYS A 123 -9.76 6.01 8.82
CA LYS A 123 -11.15 6.00 9.30
C LYS A 123 -11.24 5.99 10.82
N LEU A 124 -10.35 5.26 11.51
CA LEU A 124 -10.27 5.25 12.96
C LEU A 124 -9.88 6.63 13.53
N LYS A 125 -8.94 7.34 12.91
CA LYS A 125 -8.56 8.71 13.33
C LYS A 125 -9.65 9.75 13.11
N GLN A 126 -10.53 9.52 12.15
CA GLN A 126 -11.70 10.37 11.91
C GLN A 126 -12.85 10.08 12.89
N ASP A 127 -12.85 8.92 13.52
CA ASP A 127 -13.86 8.51 14.50
C ASP A 127 -13.29 8.62 15.93
N PRO A 128 -13.50 9.76 16.63
CA PRO A 128 -12.88 10.04 17.93
C PRO A 128 -13.29 9.07 19.05
N ASN A 129 -14.19 8.11 18.78
CA ASN A 129 -14.74 7.18 19.76
C ASN A 129 -14.11 5.77 19.71
N LYS A 130 -13.10 5.53 18.85
CA LYS A 130 -12.49 4.20 18.63
C LYS A 130 -10.99 4.09 18.91
N GLU A 131 -10.36 5.11 19.49
CA GLU A 131 -8.90 5.15 19.78
C GLU A 131 -8.37 4.09 20.78
N GLY A 132 -9.17 3.10 21.20
CA GLY A 132 -8.88 2.22 22.35
C GLY A 132 -8.77 0.71 22.10
N SER A 133 -8.89 0.19 20.88
CA SER A 133 -8.84 -1.26 20.63
C SER A 133 -7.63 -1.63 19.78
N GLU A 134 -6.86 -2.64 20.22
CA GLU A 134 -5.71 -3.26 19.54
C GLU A 134 -4.32 -2.66 19.83
N LYS A 135 -3.94 -2.72 21.11
CA LYS A 135 -2.65 -3.31 21.51
C LYS A 135 -2.91 -4.33 22.63
N ALA A 136 -3.06 -5.60 22.26
CA ALA A 136 -3.02 -6.73 23.18
C ALA A 136 -2.12 -7.81 22.57
#